data_AF-A0A351Y458-F1
#
_entry.id   AF-A0A351Y458-F1
#
_cell.length_a   1.000
_cell.length_b   1.000
_cell.length_c   1.000
_cell.angle_alpha   90.00
_cell.angle_beta   90.00
_cell.angle_gamma   90.00
#
_symmetry.space_group_name_H-M   'P 1'
#
loop_
_entity.id
_entity.type
_entity.pdbx_description
1 polymer ?
#
loop_
_entity_poly.entity_id
_entity_poly.type
_entity_poly.pdbx_seq_one_letter_code
_entity_poly.pdbx_strand_id
1 'polypeptide(L)'
;MIDIDYKTKLDEAVLQSDVVKIFDNLLTVAVEAGASDIHIEPLENYCRIRIRIDGILQELVQYPKNLHESIISKFKIESGQMRPDEKRVPQDARVSSVTLTNKEIDLRANTFPSVW
;
A
#
# COMPACT_ATOMS: atom_id res chain seq x y z
N MET A 1 9.11 -10.51 -13.44
CA MET A 1 7.84 -10.44 -14.18
C MET A 1 6.76 -10.32 -13.13
N ILE A 2 6.03 -9.20 -13.09
CA ILE A 2 4.95 -9.01 -12.11
C ILE A 2 3.93 -10.12 -12.34
N ASP A 3 3.49 -10.81 -11.27
CA ASP A 3 2.40 -11.76 -11.38
C ASP A 3 1.13 -11.02 -11.82
N ILE A 4 0.73 -11.29 -13.07
CA ILE A 4 -0.37 -10.60 -13.76
C ILE A 4 -1.71 -10.84 -13.03
N ASP A 5 -1.85 -11.97 -12.34
CA ASP A 5 -3.08 -12.32 -11.63
C ASP A 5 -3.34 -11.37 -10.45
N TYR A 6 -2.37 -11.22 -9.55
CA TYR A 6 -2.52 -10.35 -8.38
C TYR A 6 -2.60 -8.87 -8.75
N LYS A 7 -1.95 -8.45 -9.83
CA LYS A 7 -2.10 -7.09 -10.34
C LYS A 7 -3.55 -6.82 -10.79
N THR A 8 -4.14 -7.76 -11.51
CA THR A 8 -5.53 -7.66 -11.95
C THR A 8 -6.49 -7.60 -10.75
N LYS A 9 -6.27 -8.45 -9.74
CA LYS A 9 -7.05 -8.44 -8.49
C LYS A 9 -6.92 -7.13 -7.72
N LEU A 10 -5.74 -6.51 -7.71
CA LEU A 10 -5.53 -5.20 -7.11
C LEU A 10 -6.38 -4.13 -7.82
N ASP A 11 -6.39 -4.13 -9.15
CA ASP A 11 -7.19 -3.17 -9.93
C ASP A 11 -8.69 -3.36 -9.68
N GLU A 12 -9.16 -4.60 -9.64
CA GLU A 12 -10.55 -4.93 -9.28
C GLU A 12 -10.90 -4.47 -7.86
N ALA A 13 -10.01 -4.69 -6.88
CA ALA A 13 -10.22 -4.25 -5.51
C ALA A 13 -10.30 -2.72 -5.39
N VAL A 14 -9.48 -1.99 -6.15
CA VAL A 14 -9.55 -0.53 -6.25
C VAL A 14 -10.88 -0.07 -6.84
N LEU A 15 -11.33 -0.69 -7.93
CA LEU A 15 -12.63 -0.38 -8.55
C LEU A 15 -13.80 -0.64 -7.59
N GLN A 16 -13.71 -1.68 -6.77
CA GLN A 16 -14.72 -2.03 -5.76
C GLN A 16 -14.57 -1.24 -4.45
N SER A 17 -13.51 -0.44 -4.31
CA SER A 17 -13.15 0.24 -3.06
C SER A 17 -13.00 -0.71 -1.85
N ASP A 18 -12.60 -1.96 -2.10
CA ASP A 18 -12.40 -2.98 -1.07
C ASP A 18 -11.00 -2.84 -0.45
N VAL A 19 -10.91 -2.02 0.58
CA VAL A 19 -9.64 -1.63 1.22
C VAL A 19 -8.86 -2.83 1.79
N VAL A 20 -9.56 -3.86 2.27
CA VAL A 20 -8.91 -5.07 2.80
C VAL A 20 -8.20 -5.80 1.66
N LYS A 21 -8.90 -6.02 0.53
CA LYS A 21 -8.29 -6.64 -0.64
C LYS A 21 -7.21 -5.78 -1.27
N ILE A 22 -7.32 -4.45 -1.24
CA ILE A 22 -6.24 -3.57 -1.72
C ILE A 22 -4.97 -3.82 -0.91
N PHE A 23 -5.06 -3.88 0.42
CA PHE A 23 -3.92 -4.16 1.29
C PHE A 23 -3.31 -5.55 0.99
N ASP A 24 -4.11 -6.61 1.01
CA ASP A 24 -3.62 -7.99 0.84
C ASP A 24 -3.01 -8.23 -0.56
N ASN A 25 -3.68 -7.76 -1.61
CA ASN A 25 -3.17 -7.89 -2.98
C ASN A 25 -1.93 -7.01 -3.19
N LEU A 26 -1.89 -5.79 -2.65
CA LEU A 26 -0.72 -4.92 -2.82
C LEU A 26 0.53 -5.54 -2.19
N LEU A 27 0.42 -6.05 -0.96
CA LEU A 27 1.54 -6.73 -0.31
C LEU A 27 1.99 -7.95 -1.12
N THR A 28 1.04 -8.76 -1.59
CA THR A 28 1.35 -9.94 -2.40
C THR A 28 2.03 -9.55 -3.70
N VAL A 29 1.50 -8.58 -4.45
CA VAL A 29 2.13 -8.08 -5.69
C VAL A 29 3.55 -7.58 -5.44
N ALA A 30 3.76 -6.78 -4.39
CA ALA A 30 5.08 -6.24 -4.07
C ALA A 30 6.09 -7.35 -3.74
N VAL A 31 5.68 -8.34 -2.95
CA VAL A 31 6.55 -9.47 -2.55
C VAL A 31 6.86 -10.38 -3.73
N GLU A 32 5.86 -10.76 -4.53
CA GLU A 32 6.08 -11.60 -5.73
C GLU A 32 6.91 -10.88 -6.78
N ALA A 33 6.80 -9.55 -6.88
CA ALA A 33 7.61 -8.74 -7.78
C ALA A 33 9.05 -8.48 -7.26
N GLY A 34 9.38 -8.88 -6.03
CA GLY A 34 10.68 -8.61 -5.41
C GLY A 34 10.91 -7.12 -5.12
N ALA A 35 9.84 -6.38 -4.82
CA ALA A 35 9.94 -4.95 -4.55
C ALA A 35 10.60 -4.66 -3.21
N SER A 36 11.47 -3.64 -3.17
CA SER A 36 12.12 -3.17 -1.94
C SER A 36 11.25 -2.19 -1.14
N ASP A 37 10.39 -1.43 -1.83
CA ASP A 37 9.57 -0.38 -1.23
C ASP A 37 8.19 -0.32 -1.89
N ILE A 38 7.19 0.01 -1.08
CA ILE A 38 5.85 0.39 -1.53
C ILE A 38 5.64 1.85 -1.18
N HIS A 39 5.24 2.65 -2.16
CA HIS A 39 4.95 4.07 -2.02
C HIS A 39 3.47 4.32 -2.29
N ILE A 40 2.74 4.84 -1.30
CA ILE A 40 1.34 5.23 -1.42
C ILE A 40 1.30 6.76 -1.37
N GLU A 41 0.94 7.40 -2.48
CA GLU A 41 1.18 8.82 -2.70
C GLU A 41 -0.09 9.55 -3.11
N PRO A 42 -0.55 10.54 -2.31
CA PRO A 42 -1.52 11.50 -2.79
C PRO A 42 -0.85 12.54 -3.69
N LEU A 43 -1.49 12.86 -4.81
CA LEU A 43 -1.13 13.93 -5.75
C LEU A 43 -2.26 14.96 -5.77
N GLU A 44 -2.12 16.03 -6.55
CA GLU A 44 -3.14 17.10 -6.61
C GLU A 44 -4.55 16.57 -6.97
N ASN A 45 -4.66 15.71 -7.97
CA ASN A 45 -5.95 15.29 -8.55
C ASN A 45 -6.33 13.82 -8.28
N TYR A 46 -5.34 12.98 -7.98
CA TYR A 46 -5.53 11.54 -7.78
C TYR A 46 -4.51 11.03 -6.77
N CYS A 47 -4.62 9.77 -6.40
CA CYS A 47 -3.61 9.09 -5.60
C CYS A 47 -3.06 7.92 -6.41
N ARG A 48 -1.84 7.51 -6.11
CA ARG A 48 -1.21 6.36 -6.76
C ARG A 48 -0.48 5.47 -5.78
N ILE A 49 -0.25 4.25 -6.21
CA ILE A 49 0.69 3.34 -5.58
C ILE A 49 1.82 3.06 -6.56
N ARG A 50 3.05 3.15 -6.08
CA ARG A 50 4.27 2.76 -6.79
C ARG A 50 5.02 1.71 -6.00
N ILE A 51 5.77 0.86 -6.70
CA ILE A 51 6.69 -0.09 -6.09
C ILE A 51 8.09 0.13 -6.62
N ARG A 52 9.11 -0.07 -5.78
CA ARG A 52 10.51 -0.01 -6.20
C ARG A 52 11.03 -1.41 -6.47
N ILE A 53 11.48 -1.67 -7.69
CA ILE A 53 12.11 -2.93 -8.08
C ILE A 53 13.48 -2.59 -8.66
N ASP A 54 14.53 -3.22 -8.15
CA ASP A 54 15.92 -2.99 -8.60
C ASP A 54 16.31 -1.50 -8.64
N GLY A 55 15.87 -0.74 -7.63
CA GLY A 55 16.12 0.69 -7.51
C GLY A 55 15.16 1.60 -8.30
N ILE A 56 14.38 1.05 -9.23
CA ILE A 56 13.51 1.79 -10.14
C ILE A 56 12.08 1.83 -9.58
N LEU A 57 11.50 3.03 -9.47
CA LEU A 57 10.09 3.20 -9.11
C LEU A 57 9.19 2.99 -10.32
N GLN A 58 8.22 2.08 -10.17
CA GLN A 58 7.23 1.75 -11.17
C GLN A 58 5.83 2.01 -10.62
N GLU A 59 4.99 2.66 -11.41
CA GLU A 59 3.61 2.92 -11.02
C GLU A 59 2.76 1.65 -11.19
N LEU A 60 2.04 1.29 -10.13
CA LEU A 60 1.23 0.09 -10.08
C LEU A 60 -0.24 0.41 -10.36
N VAL A 61 -0.82 1.34 -9.62
CA VAL A 61 -2.24 1.68 -9.75
C VAL A 61 -2.51 3.13 -9.39
N GLN A 62 -3.50 3.73 -10.03
CA GLN A 62 -4.07 5.03 -9.67
C GLN A 62 -5.48 4.83 -9.10
N TYR A 63 -5.86 5.67 -8.14
CA TYR A 63 -7.17 5.59 -7.49
C TYR A 63 -7.65 6.99 -7.04
N PRO A 64 -8.98 7.18 -6.87
CA PRO A 64 -9.53 8.47 -6.52
C PRO A 64 -9.21 8.88 -5.07
N LYS A 65 -9.10 10.20 -4.83
CA LYS A 65 -8.68 10.77 -3.53
C LYS A 65 -9.50 10.31 -2.33
N ASN A 66 -10.80 10.11 -2.52
CA ASN A 66 -11.72 9.72 -1.45
C ASN A 66 -11.37 8.35 -0.83
N LEU A 67 -10.64 7.49 -1.55
CA LEU A 67 -10.24 6.18 -1.06
C LEU A 67 -8.93 6.21 -0.25
N HIS A 68 -8.11 7.26 -0.41
CA HIS A 68 -6.76 7.34 0.14
C HIS A 68 -6.72 7.21 1.65
N GLU A 69 -7.56 7.97 2.36
CA GLU A 69 -7.59 7.96 3.83
C GLU A 69 -7.94 6.58 4.39
N SER A 70 -8.86 5.86 3.75
CA SER A 70 -9.23 4.52 4.15
C SER A 70 -8.08 3.52 3.93
N ILE A 71 -7.36 3.64 2.82
CA ILE A 71 -6.16 2.83 2.54
C ILE A 71 -5.09 3.09 3.60
N ILE A 72 -4.72 4.34 3.84
CA ILE A 72 -3.69 4.69 4.85
C ILE A 72 -4.11 4.22 6.25
N SER A 73 -5.39 4.39 6.61
CA SER A 73 -5.94 3.92 7.88
C SER A 73 -5.79 2.40 8.04
N LYS A 74 -6.07 1.61 6.99
CA LYS A 74 -5.86 0.16 7.01
C LYS A 74 -4.40 -0.19 7.28
N PHE A 75 -3.44 0.44 6.60
CA PHE A 75 -2.01 0.21 6.87
C PHE A 75 -1.62 0.58 8.31
N LYS A 76 -2.17 1.67 8.84
CA LYS A 76 -1.92 2.07 10.24
C LYS A 76 -2.48 1.05 11.23
N ILE A 77 -3.69 0.54 11.00
CA ILE A 77 -4.31 -0.51 11.83
C ILE A 77 -3.46 -1.78 11.82
N GLU A 78 -3.05 -2.24 10.65
CA GLU A 78 -2.24 -3.46 10.49
C GLU A 78 -0.86 -3.36 11.15
N SER A 79 -0.33 -2.14 11.31
CA SER A 79 0.91 -1.95 12.08
C SER A 79 0.77 -2.24 13.57
N GLY A 80 -0.44 -2.15 14.13
CA GLY A 80 -0.71 -2.23 15.58
C GLY A 80 -0.07 -1.13 16.44
N GLN A 81 0.78 -0.27 15.85
CA GLN A 81 1.58 0.75 16.55
C GLN A 81 1.18 2.17 16.17
N MET A 82 0.70 2.36 14.93
CA MET A 82 0.26 3.66 14.45
C MET A 82 -1.18 3.97 14.88
N ARG A 83 -1.46 5.26 15.06
CA ARG A 83 -2.77 5.81 15.36
C ARG A 83 -3.50 6.19 14.06
N PRO A 84 -4.60 5.51 13.68
CA PRO A 84 -5.32 5.80 12.44
C PRO A 84 -5.97 7.19 12.40
N ASP A 85 -6.34 7.71 13.57
CA ASP A 85 -6.97 9.02 13.75
C ASP A 85 -5.98 10.20 13.68
N GLU A 86 -4.67 9.94 13.87
CA GLU A 86 -3.65 10.98 13.81
C GLU A 86 -3.04 11.10 12.42
N LYS A 87 -3.10 12.31 11.84
CA LYS A 87 -2.70 12.59 10.46
C LYS A 87 -1.71 13.75 10.35
N ARG A 88 -1.48 14.49 11.44
CA ARG A 88 -0.73 15.76 11.44
C ARG A 88 0.75 15.58 11.77
N VAL A 89 1.10 14.43 12.35
CA VAL A 89 2.48 14.10 12.70
C VAL A 89 2.93 12.85 11.94
N PRO A 90 4.22 12.77 11.57
CA PRO A 90 4.79 11.55 11.02
C PRO A 90 4.67 10.38 12.01
N GLN A 91 4.48 9.17 11.51
CA GLN A 91 4.45 7.94 12.31
C GLN A 91 5.30 6.86 11.63
N ASP A 92 6.03 6.08 12.42
CA ASP A 92 6.90 4.98 12.01
C ASP A 92 6.50 3.74 12.81
N ALA A 93 6.46 2.58 12.15
CA ALA A 93 6.16 1.31 12.78
C ALA A 93 6.83 0.15 12.04
N ARG A 94 6.90 -0.99 12.72
CA ARG A 94 7.11 -2.29 12.06
C ARG A 94 5.78 -3.00 11.85
N VAL A 95 5.62 -3.63 10.70
CA VAL A 95 4.43 -4.38 10.32
C VAL A 95 4.85 -5.79 9.97
N SER A 96 4.44 -6.75 10.80
CA SER A 96 4.58 -8.16 10.49
C SER A 96 3.26 -8.67 9.92
N SER A 97 3.29 -9.28 8.74
CA SER A 97 2.09 -9.75 8.04
C SER A 97 2.37 -11.03 7.25
N VAL A 98 1.32 -11.64 6.72
CA VAL A 98 1.41 -12.83 5.87
C VAL A 98 0.68 -12.51 4.57
N THR A 99 1.39 -12.69 3.46
CA THR A 99 0.82 -12.50 2.11
C THR A 99 -0.18 -13.59 1.76
N LEU A 100 -0.97 -13.38 0.69
CA LEU A 100 -1.92 -14.38 0.19
C LEU A 100 -1.24 -15.67 -0.29
N THR A 101 0.08 -15.63 -0.54
CA THR A 101 0.91 -16.78 -0.92
C THR A 101 1.61 -17.43 0.29
N ASN A 102 1.16 -17.13 1.52
CA ASN A 102 1.70 -17.64 2.79
C ASN A 102 3.17 -17.29 3.04
N LYS A 103 3.68 -16.20 2.45
CA LYS A 103 5.00 -15.65 2.80
C LYS A 103 4.86 -14.69 3.97
N GLU A 104 5.60 -14.96 5.04
CA GLU A 104 5.77 -14.05 6.17
C GLU A 104 6.65 -12.87 5.75
N ILE A 105 6.24 -11.66 6.14
CA ILE A 105 6.97 -10.43 5.88
C ILE A 105 7.11 -9.60 7.14
N ASP A 106 8.25 -8.92 7.27
CA ASP A 106 8.46 -7.86 8.25
C ASP A 106 8.83 -6.58 7.49
N LEU A 107 7.99 -5.57 7.61
CA LEU A 107 8.10 -4.31 6.89
C LEU A 107 8.33 -3.17 7.86
N ARG A 108 9.09 -2.16 7.42
CA ARG A 108 9.04 -0.84 8.06
C ARG A 108 8.01 0.00 7.33
N ALA A 109 7.01 0.49 8.06
CA ALA A 109 5.98 1.37 7.52
C ALA A 109 6.17 2.78 8.09
N ASN A 110 6.04 3.77 7.21
CA ASN A 110 6.14 5.18 7.55
C ASN A 110 4.97 5.93 6.97
N THR A 111 4.43 6.88 7.71
CA THR A 111 3.44 7.84 7.21
C THR A 111 3.94 9.26 7.48
N PHE A 112 3.76 10.15 6.52
CA PHE A 112 4.16 11.55 6.62
C PHE A 112 3.01 12.45 6.13
N PRO A 113 2.68 13.55 6.84
CA PRO A 113 1.67 14.49 6.38
C PRO A 113 2.08 15.15 5.06
N SER A 114 1.20 15.13 4.07
CA SER A 114 1.42 15.70 2.75
C SER A 114 0.49 16.90 2.51
N VAL A 115 0.79 17.72 1.50
CA VAL A 115 -0.08 18.83 1.07
C VAL A 115 -1.39 18.32 0.46
N TRP A 116 -1.37 17.10 -0.09
CA TRP A 116 -2.42 16.51 -0.91
C TRP A 116 -3.14 15.35 -0.27
#